data_AF-A0A329LE55-F1
#
_entry.id   AF-A0A329LE55-F1
#
_cell.length_a   1.000
_cell.length_b   1.000
_cell.length_c   1.000
_cell.angle_alpha   90.00
_cell.angle_beta   90.00
_cell.angle_gamma   90.00
#
_symmetry.space_group_name_H-M   'P 1'
#
loop_
_entity.id
_entity.type
_entity.pdbx_description
1 polymer ?
#
loop_
_entity_poly.entity_id
_entity_poly.type
_entity_poly.pdbx_seq_one_letter_code
_entity_poly.pdbx_strand_id
1 'polypeptide(L)'
;MPPTDVPPSNTRVSGAEYRAMQASPEFQELRSRLRRFVFPMSALFLIWYSAYVMLGAFAHDFMAIKVWGDINVGLLIGLGQFVSTFAITGLYVRFANRELDPRAEAIRAELEGGAA
;
A
#
# COMPACT_ATOMS: atom_id res chain seq x y z
N MET A 1 17.05 -15.99 -46.57
CA MET A 1 16.42 -15.69 -45.27
C MET A 1 17.44 -16.08 -44.21
N PRO A 2 18.07 -15.14 -43.48
CA PRO A 2 18.96 -15.52 -42.39
C PRO A 2 18.13 -16.15 -41.27
N PRO A 3 18.54 -17.27 -40.67
CA PRO A 3 17.90 -17.81 -39.48
C PRO A 3 18.06 -16.78 -38.35
N THR A 4 16.94 -16.25 -37.87
CA THR A 4 16.89 -15.47 -36.64
C THR A 4 17.06 -16.42 -35.47
N ASP A 5 18.32 -16.74 -35.15
CA ASP A 5 18.71 -17.36 -33.88
C ASP A 5 18.55 -16.33 -32.76
N VAL A 6 17.31 -16.02 -32.40
CA VAL A 6 17.01 -15.28 -31.19
C VAL A 6 17.13 -16.30 -30.05
N PRO A 7 18.15 -16.24 -29.17
CA PRO A 7 18.20 -17.12 -28.02
C PRO A 7 16.91 -16.90 -27.23
N PRO A 8 16.26 -17.98 -26.73
CA PRO A 8 15.04 -17.82 -25.95
C PRO A 8 15.38 -16.96 -24.73
N SER A 9 14.88 -15.73 -24.72
CA SER A 9 14.96 -14.83 -23.58
C SER A 9 14.14 -15.43 -22.45
N ASN A 10 14.77 -16.33 -21.70
CA ASN A 10 14.27 -16.91 -20.47
C ASN A 10 14.38 -15.86 -19.34
N THR A 11 13.75 -14.70 -19.53
CA THR A 11 13.63 -13.67 -18.49
C THR A 11 12.37 -13.92 -17.65
N ARG A 12 12.02 -15.19 -17.41
CA ARG A 12 11.13 -15.53 -16.30
C ARG A 12 12.04 -15.87 -15.14
N VAL A 13 12.30 -14.86 -14.29
CA VAL A 13 12.99 -15.06 -13.00
C VAL A 13 12.44 -16.33 -12.37
N SER A 14 13.27 -17.37 -12.27
CA SER A 14 12.79 -18.67 -11.83
C SER A 14 12.34 -18.57 -10.36
N GLY A 15 11.34 -19.34 -9.94
CA GLY A 15 10.88 -19.32 -8.54
C GLY A 15 11.98 -19.70 -7.53
N ALA A 16 13.11 -20.26 -7.99
CA ALA A 16 14.32 -20.48 -7.21
C ALA A 16 15.15 -19.20 -7.05
N GLU A 17 15.38 -18.44 -8.12
CA GLU A 17 16.05 -17.12 -8.06
C GLU A 17 15.25 -16.10 -7.26
N TYR A 18 13.91 -16.13 -7.36
CA TYR A 18 13.03 -15.28 -6.54
C TYR A 18 13.16 -15.59 -5.05
N ARG A 19 13.31 -16.88 -4.68
CA ARG A 19 13.52 -17.31 -3.29
C ARG A 19 14.91 -16.96 -2.77
N ALA A 20 15.94 -17.06 -3.61
CA ALA A 20 17.30 -16.65 -3.27
C ALA A 20 17.40 -15.12 -3.03
N MET A 21 16.73 -14.31 -3.86
CA MET A 21 16.62 -12.86 -3.62
C MET A 21 15.76 -12.52 -2.39
N GLN A 22 14.65 -13.24 -2.15
CA GLN A 22 13.78 -12.99 -1.00
C GLN A 22 14.46 -13.33 0.34
N ALA A 23 15.46 -14.21 0.32
CA ALA A 23 16.31 -14.54 1.47
C ALA A 23 17.44 -13.51 1.70
N SER A 24 17.64 -12.54 0.78
CA SER A 24 18.66 -11.53 0.96
C SER A 24 18.31 -10.59 2.13
N PRO A 25 19.31 -10.12 2.91
CA PRO A 25 19.08 -9.23 4.04
C PRO A 25 18.31 -7.96 3.67
N GLU A 26 18.59 -7.41 2.48
CA GLU A 26 17.93 -6.20 1.96
C GLU A 26 16.43 -6.39 1.70
N PHE A 27 16.01 -7.56 1.20
CA PHE A 27 14.59 -7.86 0.96
C PHE A 27 13.82 -8.03 2.27
N GLN A 28 14.45 -8.64 3.28
CA GLN A 28 13.84 -8.81 4.59
C GLN A 28 13.71 -7.48 5.34
N GLU A 29 14.69 -6.58 5.20
CA GLU A 29 14.63 -5.25 5.80
C GLU A 29 13.47 -4.44 5.19
N LEU A 30 13.35 -4.42 3.87
CA LEU A 30 12.26 -3.77 3.15
C LEU A 30 10.89 -4.33 3.55
N ARG A 31 10.78 -5.66 3.65
CA ARG A 31 9.56 -6.35 4.10
C ARG A 31 9.22 -6.01 5.55
N SER A 32 10.21 -5.90 6.44
CA SER A 32 9.99 -5.56 7.85
C SER A 32 9.46 -4.14 8.01
N ARG A 33 9.99 -3.18 7.23
CA ARG A 33 9.57 -1.78 7.21
C ARG A 33 8.15 -1.65 6.68
N LEU A 34 7.84 -2.33 5.58
CA LEU A 34 6.49 -2.39 5.04
C LEU A 34 5.50 -2.98 6.04
N ARG A 35 5.83 -4.11 6.67
CA ARG A 35 4.96 -4.73 7.68
C ARG A 35 4.75 -3.82 8.88
N ARG A 36 5.80 -3.14 9.36
CA ARG A 36 5.71 -2.21 10.50
C ARG A 36 4.80 -1.01 10.20
N PHE A 37 4.58 -0.71 8.93
CA PHE A 37 3.66 0.33 8.50
C PHE A 37 2.24 -0.21 8.23
N VAL A 38 2.10 -1.30 7.47
CA VAL A 38 0.80 -1.85 7.07
C VAL A 38 0.06 -2.47 8.26
N PHE A 39 0.72 -3.23 9.13
CA PHE A 39 0.03 -3.92 10.23
C PHE A 39 -0.66 -2.95 11.20
N PRO A 40 -0.02 -1.87 11.70
CA PRO A 40 -0.69 -0.89 12.54
C PRO A 40 -1.84 -0.17 11.82
N MET A 41 -1.67 0.19 10.54
CA MET A 41 -2.75 0.82 9.77
C MET A 41 -3.95 -0.11 9.60
N SER A 42 -3.72 -1.37 9.24
CA SER A 42 -4.80 -2.36 9.12
C SER A 42 -5.51 -2.58 10.46
N ALA A 43 -4.77 -2.66 11.57
CA ALA A 43 -5.36 -2.75 12.90
C ALA A 43 -6.21 -1.52 13.23
N LEU A 44 -5.71 -0.31 12.95
CA LEU A 44 -6.46 0.94 13.14
C LEU A 44 -7.74 0.95 12.31
N PHE A 45 -7.66 0.55 11.04
CA PHE A 45 -8.81 0.46 10.14
C PHE A 45 -9.85 -0.54 10.63
N LEU A 46 -9.41 -1.72 11.10
CA LEU A 46 -10.32 -2.73 11.65
C LEU A 46 -11.02 -2.25 12.92
N ILE A 47 -10.30 -1.56 13.81
CA ILE A 47 -10.89 -0.94 15.01
C ILE A 47 -11.91 0.12 14.61
N TRP A 48 -11.55 0.99 13.66
CA TRP A 48 -12.43 2.05 13.15
C TRP A 48 -13.70 1.50 12.47
N TYR A 49 -13.56 0.47 11.64
CA TYR A 49 -14.67 -0.22 11.01
C TYR A 49 -15.57 -0.91 12.05
N SER A 50 -14.97 -1.60 13.03
CA SER A 50 -15.70 -2.25 14.11
C SER A 50 -16.48 -1.24 14.93
N ALA A 51 -15.88 -0.08 15.23
CA ALA A 51 -16.56 1.01 15.92
C ALA A 51 -17.79 1.47 15.13
N TYR A 52 -17.69 1.68 13.81
CA TYR A 52 -18.82 2.03 12.96
C TYR A 52 -19.94 0.97 13.01
N VAL A 53 -19.60 -0.31 12.91
CA VAL A 53 -20.59 -1.41 13.00
C VAL A 53 -21.25 -1.43 14.38
N MET A 54 -20.49 -1.28 15.46
CA MET A 54 -21.03 -1.25 16.83
C MET A 54 -21.94 -0.04 17.06
N LEU A 55 -21.54 1.15 16.60
CA LEU A 55 -22.38 2.35 16.63
C LEU A 55 -23.67 2.13 15.83
N GLY A 56 -23.56 1.54 14.64
CA GLY A 56 -24.69 1.20 13.78
C GLY A 56 -25.64 0.17 14.38
N ALA A 57 -25.16 -0.76 15.22
CA ALA A 57 -25.96 -1.85 15.79
C ALA A 57 -26.55 -1.52 17.17
N PHE A 58 -25.88 -0.70 17.97
CA PHE A 58 -26.26 -0.43 19.36
C PHE A 58 -26.64 1.03 19.62
N ALA A 59 -26.18 1.97 18.79
CA ALA A 59 -26.35 3.40 19.00
C ALA A 59 -27.12 4.06 17.84
N HIS A 60 -28.27 3.50 17.49
CA HIS A 60 -29.11 3.98 16.39
C HIS A 60 -29.49 5.46 16.56
N ASP A 61 -29.85 5.86 17.78
CA ASP A 61 -30.23 7.24 18.07
C ASP A 61 -29.07 8.21 17.84
N PHE A 62 -27.84 7.81 18.19
CA PHE A 62 -26.64 8.60 17.92
C PHE A 62 -26.36 8.71 16.41
N MET A 63 -26.48 7.59 15.69
CA MET A 63 -26.28 7.55 14.23
C MET A 63 -27.34 8.39 13.50
N ALA A 64 -28.54 8.54 14.07
CA ALA A 64 -29.63 9.33 13.52
C ALA A 64 -29.53 10.84 13.82
N ILE A 65 -28.59 11.28 14.68
CA ILE A 65 -28.41 12.71 14.99
C ILE A 65 -28.13 13.48 13.70
N LYS A 66 -29.02 14.40 13.35
CA LYS A 66 -28.87 15.29 12.19
C LYS A 66 -27.84 16.38 12.49
N VAL A 67 -26.88 16.53 11.59
CA VAL A 67 -25.80 17.53 11.67
C VAL A 67 -26.10 18.72 10.78
N TRP A 68 -26.53 18.48 9.53
CA TRP A 68 -26.93 19.52 8.59
C TRP A 68 -28.03 19.04 7.68
N GLY A 69 -29.21 19.66 7.74
CA GLY A 69 -30.36 19.24 6.93
C GLY A 69 -30.66 17.75 7.20
N ASP A 70 -30.65 16.93 6.16
CA ASP A 70 -30.84 15.47 6.27
C ASP A 70 -29.54 14.66 6.40
N ILE A 71 -28.38 15.33 6.52
CA ILE A 71 -27.11 14.67 6.80
C ILE A 71 -27.05 14.34 8.29
N ASN A 72 -26.97 13.06 8.62
CA ASN A 72 -26.80 12.58 10.00
C ASN A 72 -25.38 12.09 10.29
N VAL A 73 -25.09 11.87 11.57
CA VAL A 73 -23.78 11.39 12.05
C VAL A 73 -23.43 10.05 11.41
N GLY A 74 -24.39 9.14 11.25
CA GLY A 74 -24.14 7.85 10.62
C GLY A 74 -23.67 7.96 9.18
N LEU A 75 -24.26 8.87 8.41
CA LEU A 75 -23.85 9.17 7.03
C LEU A 75 -22.42 9.75 7.00
N LEU A 76 -22.08 10.64 7.93
CA LEU A 76 -20.74 11.21 8.03
C LEU A 76 -19.68 10.17 8.38
N ILE A 77 -19.94 9.32 9.38
CA ILE A 77 -19.01 8.25 9.78
C ILE A 77 -18.89 7.22 8.65
N GLY A 78 -20.00 6.88 8.00
CA GLY A 78 -20.02 6.00 6.83
C GLY A 78 -19.20 6.56 5.66
N LEU A 79 -19.35 7.86 5.34
CA LEU A 79 -18.52 8.53 4.33
C LEU A 79 -17.04 8.55 4.77
N GLY A 80 -16.78 8.73 6.06
CA GLY A 80 -15.46 8.62 6.66
C GLY A 80 -14.79 7.26 6.41
N GLN A 81 -15.55 6.16 6.34
CA GLN A 81 -15.02 4.84 5.96
C GLN A 81 -14.41 4.86 4.55
N PHE A 82 -15.11 5.46 3.58
CA PHE A 82 -14.59 5.60 2.22
C PHE A 82 -13.34 6.47 2.18
N VAL A 83 -13.38 7.64 2.81
CA VAL A 83 -12.23 8.56 2.88
C VAL A 83 -11.02 7.87 3.52
N SER A 84 -11.22 7.11 4.60
CA SER A 84 -10.13 6.38 5.26
C SER A 84 -9.50 5.31 4.36
N THR A 85 -10.30 4.64 3.52
CA THR A 85 -9.80 3.64 2.56
C THR A 85 -8.88 4.29 1.52
N PHE A 86 -9.29 5.42 0.96
CA PHE A 86 -8.45 6.21 0.05
C PHE A 86 -7.20 6.75 0.76
N ALA A 87 -7.33 7.24 2.00
CA ALA A 87 -6.21 7.72 2.79
C ALA A 87 -5.17 6.63 3.04
N ILE A 88 -5.60 5.41 3.43
CA ILE A 88 -4.70 4.27 3.64
C ILE A 88 -3.98 3.90 2.34
N THR A 89 -4.70 3.89 1.22
CA THR A 89 -4.12 3.60 -0.11
C THR A 89 -3.11 4.67 -0.51
N GLY A 90 -3.44 5.95 -0.34
CA GLY A 90 -2.53 7.06 -0.62
C GLY A 90 -1.31 7.07 0.29
N LEU A 91 -1.48 6.74 1.58
CA LEU A 91 -0.38 6.64 2.54
C LEU A 91 0.53 5.45 2.20
N TYR A 92 -0.03 4.34 1.73
CA TYR A 92 0.72 3.21 1.17
C TYR A 92 1.52 3.62 -0.07
N VAL A 93 0.91 4.29 -1.04
CA VAL A 93 1.61 4.78 -2.25
C VAL A 93 2.73 5.74 -1.88
N ARG A 94 2.48 6.67 -0.95
CA ARG A 94 3.49 7.61 -0.45
C ARG A 94 4.63 6.90 0.28
N PHE A 95 4.32 5.87 1.07
CA PHE A 95 5.32 5.04 1.74
C PHE A 95 6.16 4.26 0.73
N ALA A 96 5.51 3.64 -0.25
CA ALA A 96 6.19 2.91 -1.33
C ALA A 96 7.12 3.85 -2.12
N ASN A 97 6.65 5.04 -2.51
CA ASN A 97 7.48 6.02 -3.21
C ASN A 97 8.65 6.48 -2.33
N ARG A 98 8.44 6.85 -1.06
CA ARG A 98 9.55 7.26 -0.17
C ARG A 98 10.60 6.18 0.09
N GLU A 99 10.23 4.90 0.05
CA GLU A 99 11.16 3.79 0.28
C GLU A 99 11.81 3.30 -1.03
N LEU A 100 11.16 3.52 -2.18
CA LEU A 100 11.68 3.16 -3.51
C LEU A 100 12.46 4.30 -4.18
N ASP A 101 12.14 5.56 -3.89
CA ASP A 101 12.78 6.74 -4.46
C ASP A 101 14.28 6.86 -4.14
N PRO A 102 14.80 6.48 -2.95
CA PRO A 102 16.25 6.45 -2.70
C PRO A 102 16.99 5.47 -3.63
N ARG A 103 16.32 4.39 -4.04
CA ARG A 103 16.86 3.44 -5.02
C ARG A 103 16.71 3.95 -6.46
N ALA A 104 15.63 4.66 -6.75
CA ALA A 104 15.42 5.29 -8.05
C ALA A 104 16.45 6.40 -8.32
N GLU A 105 16.75 7.25 -7.32
CA GLU A 105 17.80 8.28 -7.42
C GLU A 105 19.21 7.67 -7.56
N ALA A 106 19.52 6.60 -6.82
CA ALA A 106 20.81 5.90 -6.96
C ALA A 106 21.02 5.31 -8.36
N ILE A 107 19.99 4.68 -8.94
CA ILE A 107 20.04 4.13 -10.31
C ILE A 107 20.13 5.26 -11.34
N ARG A 108 19.43 6.37 -11.14
CA ARG A 108 19.46 7.53 -12.04
C ARG A 108 20.82 8.23 -12.03
N ALA A 109 21.45 8.33 -10.86
CA ALA A 109 22.81 8.87 -10.72
C ALA A 109 23.87 7.95 -11.36
N GLU A 110 23.71 6.63 -11.30
CA GLU A 110 24.60 5.67 -11.96
C GLU A 110 24.44 5.70 -13.50
N LEU A 111 23.20 5.87 -13.99
CA LEU A 111 22.92 6.03 -15.43
C LEU A 111 23.37 7.38 -15.99
N GLU A 112 23.25 8.47 -15.22
CA GLU A 112 23.73 9.81 -15.62
C GLU A 112 25.27 9.94 -15.46
N GLY A 113 25.89 9.18 -14.54
CA GLY A 113 27.33 9.15 -14.33
C GLY A 113 28.13 8.27 -15.31
N GLY A 114 27.47 7.34 -16.00
CA GLY A 114 28.07 6.52 -17.07
C GLY A 114 28.01 7.13 -18.47
N ALA A 115 27.45 8.34 -18.60
CA ALA A 115 27.28 9.08 -19.85
C ALA A 115 28.22 10.29 -19.99
N ALA A 116 29.33 10.32 -19.23
CA ALA A 116 30.38 11.33 -19.30
C ALA A 116 31.68 10.77 -19.89
#